data_AF-V4JHU7-F1
#
_entry.id   AF-V4JHU7-F1
#
_cell.length_a   1.000
_cell.length_b   1.000
_cell.length_c   1.000
_cell.angle_alpha   90.00
_cell.angle_beta   90.00
_cell.angle_gamma   90.00
#
_symmetry.space_group_name_H-M   'P 1'
#
loop_
_entity.id
_entity.type
_entity.pdbx_description
1 polymer ?
#
loop_
_entity_poly.entity_id
_entity_poly.type
_entity_poly.pdbx_seq_one_letter_code
_entity_poly.pdbx_strand_id
1 'polypeptide(L)'
;MLRAAGERTASVSEALIKAQCPSDVELTLIDEQPFEKALQACYRAGLEAGRDWTIMIDADLMLLRGAIEGLLRAAAEQTSSHVQLQGRIFDKITGVYRSAGPRIYRTDLLEQALHLIPASGQAIRPEYETLQAMERLGHPSRFVPDVFALHDFEQFYCDLYRKAFVHARKHAWLVGSMLERCRDNLADDPDFLVMLKGLWDGLTMSDEVSIDRRLFIDKGEMALSELGLTEKEPLNTEIFMRNFECFVADATQNYELPPMAIYDKPQEPVPSGLRGSVVHRVRKRGLLGGSVASFGALLCKMGRALDS
;
A
#
# COMPACT_ATOMS: atom_id res chain seq x y z
N MET A 1 -4.63 15.90 3.84
CA MET A 1 -3.21 15.56 4.05
C MET A 1 -2.78 14.53 3.01
N LEU A 2 -1.72 14.82 2.27
CA LEU A 2 -1.05 13.86 1.38
C LEU A 2 0.30 13.48 2.00
N ARG A 3 0.51 12.19 2.29
CA ARG A 3 1.79 11.66 2.78
C ARG A 3 2.61 11.19 1.60
N ALA A 4 3.82 11.69 1.45
CA ALA A 4 4.76 11.26 0.43
C ALA A 4 6.09 10.84 1.06
N ALA A 5 6.79 9.94 0.39
CA ALA A 5 8.13 9.49 0.71
C ALA A 5 8.96 9.30 -0.58
N GLY A 6 8.64 10.04 -1.64
CA GLY A 6 9.30 9.99 -2.95
C GLY A 6 8.72 8.96 -3.92
N GLU A 7 7.40 8.74 -3.87
CA GLU A 7 6.63 7.90 -4.79
C GLU A 7 6.54 8.55 -6.17
N ARG A 8 6.61 7.73 -7.22
CA ARG A 8 6.47 8.17 -8.62
C ARG A 8 5.13 8.87 -8.91
N THR A 9 4.11 8.50 -8.16
CA THR A 9 2.73 8.96 -8.32
C THR A 9 2.39 10.20 -7.51
N ALA A 10 3.30 10.76 -6.69
CA ALA A 10 2.97 11.84 -5.76
C ALA A 10 2.29 13.05 -6.43
N SER A 11 2.78 13.50 -7.59
CA SER A 11 2.20 14.61 -8.35
C SER A 11 0.81 14.29 -8.92
N VAL A 12 0.59 13.04 -9.35
CA VAL A 12 -0.72 12.56 -9.82
C VAL A 12 -1.70 12.44 -8.67
N SER A 13 -1.29 11.87 -7.53
CA SER A 13 -2.11 11.79 -6.33
C SER A 13 -2.54 13.18 -5.85
N GLU A 14 -1.61 14.14 -5.83
CA GLU A 14 -1.91 15.55 -5.53
C GLU A 14 -2.94 16.13 -6.50
N ALA A 15 -2.77 15.93 -7.81
CA ALA A 15 -3.70 16.42 -8.83
C ALA A 15 -5.10 15.78 -8.69
N LEU A 16 -5.18 14.47 -8.42
CA LEU A 16 -6.44 13.76 -8.19
C LEU A 16 -7.16 14.25 -6.93
N ILE A 17 -6.42 14.58 -5.87
CA ILE A 17 -6.99 15.19 -4.65
C ILE A 17 -7.53 16.58 -4.95
N LYS A 18 -6.72 17.45 -5.57
CA LYS A 18 -7.11 18.82 -5.92
C LYS A 18 -8.33 18.87 -6.84
N ALA A 19 -8.46 17.91 -7.76
CA ALA A 19 -9.62 17.81 -8.65
C ALA A 19 -10.93 17.45 -7.91
N GLN A 20 -10.85 16.94 -6.68
CA GLN A 20 -12.01 16.54 -5.87
C GLN A 20 -12.27 17.46 -4.68
N CYS A 21 -11.29 18.28 -4.29
CA CYS A 21 -11.41 19.22 -3.19
C CYS A 21 -12.03 20.55 -3.67
N PRO A 22 -12.96 21.13 -2.89
CA PRO A 22 -13.32 22.54 -3.02
C PRO A 22 -12.09 23.46 -2.93
N SER A 23 -12.15 24.64 -3.56
CA SER A 23 -11.01 25.59 -3.60
C SER A 23 -10.61 26.15 -2.23
N ASP A 24 -11.47 26.03 -1.22
CA ASP A 24 -11.23 26.46 0.16
C ASP A 24 -10.70 25.34 1.07
N VAL A 25 -10.48 24.13 0.54
CA VAL A 25 -9.82 23.03 1.26
C VAL A 25 -8.33 23.07 0.97
N GLU A 26 -7.54 23.27 2.03
CA GLU A 26 -6.08 23.24 1.93
C GLU A 26 -5.56 21.80 1.85
N LEU A 27 -4.70 21.55 0.86
CA LEU A 27 -3.95 20.31 0.76
C LEU A 27 -2.55 20.50 1.34
N THR A 28 -2.31 19.94 2.51
CA THR A 28 -0.97 19.88 3.10
C THR A 28 -0.24 18.62 2.65
N LEU A 29 0.94 18.80 2.06
CA LEU A 29 1.91 17.74 1.78
C LEU A 29 2.77 17.47 3.02
N ILE A 30 2.88 16.20 3.41
CA ILE A 30 3.68 15.73 4.54
C ILE A 30 4.75 14.78 3.99
N ASP A 31 6.01 15.20 4.03
CA ASP A 31 7.18 14.42 3.62
C ASP A 31 8.13 14.27 4.81
N GLU A 32 7.66 13.52 5.81
CA GLU A 32 8.35 13.33 7.09
C GLU A 32 8.76 11.86 7.25
N GLN A 33 9.96 11.64 7.79
CA GLN A 33 10.46 10.28 8.04
C GLN A 33 11.12 10.20 9.44
N PRO A 34 10.96 9.08 10.16
CA PRO A 34 10.23 7.85 9.81
C PRO A 34 8.70 8.00 9.93
N PHE A 35 7.96 6.93 9.61
CA PHE A 35 6.49 6.95 9.49
C PHE A 35 5.75 7.43 10.74
N GLU A 36 6.28 7.24 11.95
CA GLU A 36 5.73 7.81 13.18
C GLU A 36 5.68 9.35 13.14
N LYS A 37 6.72 9.99 12.59
CA LYS A 37 6.78 11.44 12.47
C LYS A 37 5.81 11.97 11.43
N ALA A 38 5.68 11.28 10.29
CA ALA A 38 4.66 11.60 9.30
C ALA A 38 3.26 11.54 9.91
N LEU A 39 2.96 10.50 10.70
CA LEU A 39 1.67 10.37 11.38
C LEU A 39 1.44 11.52 12.37
N GLN A 40 2.44 11.86 13.19
CA GLN A 40 2.36 13.00 14.11
C GLN A 40 2.14 14.33 13.38
N ALA A 41 2.85 14.56 12.28
CA ALA A 41 2.72 15.76 11.46
C ALA A 41 1.32 15.87 10.84
N CYS A 42 0.79 14.77 10.29
CA CYS A 42 -0.59 14.72 9.80
C CYS A 42 -1.62 15.05 10.89
N TYR A 43 -1.46 14.51 12.09
CA TYR A 43 -2.42 14.74 13.18
C TYR A 43 -2.38 16.20 13.65
N ARG A 44 -1.18 16.77 13.81
CA ARG A 44 -1.01 18.19 14.17
C ARG A 44 -1.59 19.12 13.11
N ALA A 45 -1.30 18.87 11.83
CA ALA A 45 -1.87 19.65 10.74
C ALA A 45 -3.40 19.56 10.69
N GLY A 46 -3.96 18.37 10.98
CA GLY A 46 -5.42 18.17 11.07
C GLY A 46 -6.05 18.99 12.20
N LEU A 47 -5.43 18.97 13.37
CA LEU A 47 -5.85 19.76 14.53
C LEU A 47 -5.76 21.27 14.27
N GLU A 48 -4.66 21.73 13.66
CA GLU A 48 -4.45 23.14 13.29
C GLU A 48 -5.48 23.63 12.28
N ALA A 49 -5.85 22.80 11.31
CA ALA A 49 -6.88 23.14 10.32
C ALA A 49 -8.30 23.27 10.91
N GLY A 50 -8.56 22.69 12.10
CA GLY A 50 -9.81 22.88 12.84
C GLY A 50 -11.09 22.43 12.13
N ARG A 51 -10.98 21.47 11.18
CA ARG A 51 -12.14 20.91 10.46
C ARG A 51 -12.68 19.68 11.18
N ASP A 52 -13.95 19.33 11.01
CA ASP A 52 -14.56 18.16 11.67
C ASP A 52 -13.84 16.83 11.35
N TRP A 53 -13.34 16.73 10.12
CA TRP A 53 -12.69 15.53 9.60
C TRP A 53 -11.34 15.85 8.97
N THR A 54 -10.37 14.98 9.21
CA THR A 54 -9.03 15.03 8.61
C THR A 54 -8.85 13.81 7.70
N ILE A 55 -8.64 14.04 6.40
CA ILE A 55 -8.37 12.98 5.43
C ILE A 55 -6.87 12.82 5.22
N MET A 56 -6.38 11.58 5.32
CA MET A 56 -4.99 11.18 5.12
C MET A 56 -4.90 10.18 3.97
N ILE A 57 -4.08 10.52 2.98
CA ILE A 57 -3.91 9.76 1.74
C ILE A 57 -2.41 9.55 1.53
N ASP A 58 -2.00 8.33 1.21
CA ASP A 58 -0.63 8.02 0.82
C ASP A 58 -0.42 8.32 -0.67
N ALA A 59 0.77 8.78 -1.03
CA ALA A 59 1.10 9.16 -2.40
C ALA A 59 1.20 7.98 -3.37
N ASP A 60 1.14 6.73 -2.89
CA ASP A 60 0.98 5.52 -3.71
C ASP A 60 -0.49 5.14 -3.99
N LEU A 61 -1.43 6.01 -3.56
CA LEU A 61 -2.85 5.90 -3.86
C LEU A 61 -3.27 6.87 -4.97
N MET A 62 -3.97 6.35 -5.97
CA MET A 62 -4.65 7.14 -6.99
C MET A 62 -6.15 7.12 -6.72
N LEU A 63 -6.68 8.22 -6.18
CA LEU A 63 -8.09 8.33 -5.81
C LEU A 63 -9.00 8.21 -7.03
N LEU A 64 -10.06 7.41 -6.90
CA LEU A 64 -11.15 7.35 -7.87
C LEU A 64 -11.98 8.64 -7.84
N ARG A 65 -12.73 8.91 -8.91
CA ARG A 65 -13.64 10.05 -8.98
C ARG A 65 -14.69 9.98 -7.85
N GLY A 66 -14.88 11.09 -7.15
CA GLY A 66 -15.84 11.19 -6.05
C GLY A 66 -15.41 10.47 -4.77
N ALA A 67 -14.16 10.00 -4.68
CA ALA A 67 -13.66 9.30 -3.51
C ALA A 67 -13.70 10.15 -2.23
N ILE A 68 -13.31 11.44 -2.32
CA ILE A 68 -13.34 12.34 -1.15
C ILE A 68 -14.78 12.57 -0.68
N GLU A 69 -15.71 12.83 -1.60
CA GLU A 69 -17.13 13.00 -1.29
C GLU A 69 -17.73 11.73 -0.66
N GLY A 70 -17.41 10.56 -1.23
CA GLY A 70 -17.88 9.28 -0.71
C GLY A 70 -17.35 8.98 0.69
N LEU A 71 -16.08 9.31 0.99
CA LEU A 71 -15.52 9.19 2.33
C LEU A 71 -16.22 10.12 3.33
N LEU A 72 -16.47 11.37 2.95
CA LEU A 72 -17.17 12.34 3.79
C LEU A 72 -18.61 11.90 4.08
N ARG A 73 -19.31 11.39 3.07
CA ARG A 73 -20.66 10.82 3.22
C ARG A 73 -20.64 9.64 4.19
N ALA A 74 -19.72 8.70 3.99
CA ALA A 74 -19.57 7.55 4.89
C ALA A 74 -19.24 7.99 6.32
N ALA A 75 -18.41 9.03 6.50
CA ALA A 75 -18.06 9.57 7.82
C ALA A 75 -19.24 10.26 8.52
N ALA A 76 -20.09 10.97 7.77
CA ALA A 76 -21.29 11.62 8.30
C ALA A 76 -22.33 10.62 8.85
N GLU A 77 -22.32 9.38 8.36
CA GLU A 77 -23.20 8.29 8.84
C GLU A 77 -22.70 7.64 10.13
N GLN A 78 -21.51 8.00 10.63
CA GLN A 78 -20.92 7.38 11.82
C GLN A 78 -21.24 8.12 13.10
N THR A 79 -21.26 7.38 14.21
CA THR A 79 -21.38 7.95 15.55
C THR A 79 -20.14 8.78 15.90
N SER A 80 -20.28 9.70 16.85
CA SER A 80 -19.18 10.54 17.34
C SER A 80 -18.04 9.74 17.98
N SER A 81 -18.27 8.49 18.37
CA SER A 81 -17.25 7.63 18.97
C SER A 81 -16.21 7.09 17.98
N HIS A 82 -16.50 6.98 16.68
CA HIS A 82 -15.55 6.43 15.71
C HIS A 82 -14.37 7.38 15.48
N VAL A 83 -13.15 6.90 15.73
CA VAL A 83 -11.92 7.68 15.50
C VAL A 83 -11.59 7.80 14.02
N GLN A 84 -11.86 6.74 13.25
CA GLN A 84 -11.32 6.61 11.91
C GLN A 84 -12.17 5.68 11.04
N LEU A 85 -12.34 6.03 9.77
CA LEU A 85 -12.89 5.16 8.73
C LEU A 85 -11.83 4.88 7.67
N GLN A 86 -11.75 3.63 7.21
CA GLN A 86 -10.84 3.20 6.14
C GLN A 86 -11.63 2.71 4.94
N GLY A 87 -11.35 3.33 3.79
CA GLY A 87 -11.84 2.88 2.50
C GLY A 87 -11.11 1.65 1.97
N ARG A 88 -11.69 1.01 0.94
CA ARG A 88 -10.99 -0.05 0.19
C ARG A 88 -10.19 0.53 -0.97
N ILE A 89 -9.23 -0.26 -1.40
CA ILE A 89 -8.44 -0.05 -2.61
C ILE A 89 -8.48 -1.28 -3.49
N PHE A 90 -8.22 -1.10 -4.78
CA PHE A 90 -7.73 -2.17 -5.64
C PHE A 90 -6.20 -2.15 -5.67
N ASP A 91 -5.58 -3.27 -5.31
CA ASP A 91 -4.14 -3.36 -5.09
C ASP A 91 -3.44 -4.06 -6.26
N LYS A 92 -2.50 -3.37 -6.94
CA LYS A 92 -1.80 -3.92 -8.11
C LYS A 92 -1.02 -5.18 -7.80
N ILE A 93 -0.37 -5.24 -6.63
CA ILE A 93 0.57 -6.31 -6.28
C ILE A 93 -0.19 -7.62 -6.00
N THR A 94 -1.30 -7.53 -5.29
CA THR A 94 -2.07 -8.69 -4.84
C THR A 94 -3.26 -9.01 -5.75
N GLY A 95 -3.74 -8.06 -6.54
CA GLY A 95 -4.91 -8.22 -7.40
C GLY A 95 -6.22 -8.36 -6.66
N VAL A 96 -6.27 -7.88 -5.41
CA VAL A 96 -7.47 -7.97 -4.57
C VAL A 96 -7.91 -6.60 -4.10
N TYR A 97 -9.21 -6.50 -3.85
CA TYR A 97 -9.78 -5.36 -3.16
C TYR A 97 -9.58 -5.51 -1.65
N ARG A 98 -8.82 -4.61 -1.01
CA ARG A 98 -8.47 -4.72 0.42
C ARG A 98 -8.67 -3.41 1.20
N SER A 99 -8.82 -3.55 2.51
CA SER A 99 -8.93 -2.42 3.45
C SER A 99 -7.56 -1.81 3.75
N ALA A 100 -7.03 -1.06 2.80
CA ALA A 100 -5.79 -0.31 2.92
C ALA A 100 -5.87 1.05 2.20
N GLY A 101 -7.10 1.55 1.99
CA GLY A 101 -7.33 2.78 1.26
C GLY A 101 -7.17 4.04 2.09
N PRO A 102 -7.59 5.18 1.50
CA PRO A 102 -7.56 6.46 2.17
C PRO A 102 -8.30 6.39 3.51
N ARG A 103 -7.81 7.17 4.47
CA ARG A 103 -8.35 7.20 5.82
C ARG A 103 -8.92 8.58 6.11
N ILE A 104 -10.06 8.59 6.78
CA ILE A 104 -10.69 9.80 7.30
C ILE A 104 -10.79 9.66 8.81
N TYR A 105 -10.28 10.68 9.53
CA TYR A 105 -10.18 10.72 10.98
C TYR A 105 -11.07 11.80 11.53
N ARG A 106 -11.71 11.54 12.67
CA ARG A 106 -12.42 12.57 13.40
C ARG A 106 -11.42 13.48 14.09
N THR A 107 -11.45 14.77 13.76
CA THR A 107 -10.38 15.69 14.17
C THR A 107 -10.35 15.93 15.68
N ASP A 108 -11.51 15.98 16.33
CA ASP A 108 -11.61 16.14 17.79
C ASP A 108 -10.99 14.98 18.59
N LEU A 109 -10.83 13.81 17.97
CA LEU A 109 -10.16 12.64 18.56
C LEU A 109 -8.66 12.55 18.22
N LEU A 110 -8.13 13.44 17.36
CA LEU A 110 -6.73 13.38 16.94
C LEU A 110 -5.75 13.77 18.04
N GLU A 111 -6.11 14.64 18.97
CA GLU A 111 -5.23 15.01 20.09
C GLU A 111 -4.97 13.78 20.98
N GLN A 112 -6.03 13.05 21.34
CA GLN A 112 -5.90 11.81 22.08
C GLN A 112 -5.12 10.75 21.29
N ALA A 113 -5.41 10.59 20.00
CA ALA A 113 -4.68 9.65 19.14
C ALA A 113 -3.19 10.01 19.02
N LEU A 114 -2.84 11.30 18.97
CA LEU A 114 -1.46 11.80 18.89
C LEU A 114 -0.62 11.34 20.08
N HIS A 115 -1.19 11.32 21.28
CA HIS A 115 -0.53 10.85 22.51
C HIS A 115 -0.32 9.33 22.56
N LEU A 116 -1.04 8.57 21.73
CA LEU A 116 -0.95 7.11 21.67
C LEU A 116 -0.03 6.61 20.57
N ILE A 117 0.54 7.51 19.75
CA ILE A 117 1.52 7.14 18.73
C ILE A 117 2.76 6.60 19.44
N PRO A 118 3.19 5.35 19.16
CA PRO A 118 4.37 4.78 19.80
C PRO A 118 5.63 5.54 19.39
N ALA A 119 6.67 5.48 20.23
CA ALA A 119 7.94 6.11 19.89
C ALA A 119 8.57 5.44 18.66
N SER A 120 9.42 6.18 17.95
CA SER A 120 10.01 5.70 16.71
C SER A 120 10.72 4.35 16.88
N GLY A 121 10.39 3.40 16.01
CA GLY A 121 10.97 2.05 16.02
C GLY A 121 10.37 1.09 17.06
N GLN A 122 9.45 1.53 17.92
CA GLN A 122 8.74 0.63 18.85
C GLN A 122 7.69 -0.23 18.14
N ALA A 123 7.12 0.24 17.04
CA ALA A 123 6.11 -0.47 16.27
C ALA A 123 6.40 -0.42 14.77
N ILE A 124 6.28 -1.56 14.08
CA ILE A 124 6.42 -1.64 12.61
C ILE A 124 5.27 -0.88 11.91
N ARG A 125 4.11 -0.81 12.55
CA ARG A 125 2.90 -0.14 12.05
C ARG A 125 2.34 0.77 13.15
N PRO A 126 2.97 1.92 13.44
CA PRO A 126 2.61 2.78 14.55
C PRO A 126 1.15 3.26 14.49
N GLU A 127 0.63 3.51 13.29
CA GLU A 127 -0.78 3.86 13.08
C GLU A 127 -1.74 2.73 13.47
N TYR A 128 -1.39 1.47 13.20
CA TYR A 128 -2.19 0.32 13.63
C TYR A 128 -2.24 0.24 15.16
N GLU A 129 -1.10 0.37 15.83
CA GLU A 129 -1.02 0.37 17.31
C GLU A 129 -1.79 1.54 17.92
N THR A 130 -1.69 2.73 17.31
CA THR A 130 -2.43 3.93 17.72
C THR A 130 -3.95 3.69 17.67
N LEU A 131 -4.45 3.14 16.57
CA LEU A 131 -5.87 2.84 16.39
C LEU A 131 -6.35 1.74 17.35
N GLN A 132 -5.53 0.72 17.62
CA GLN A 132 -5.83 -0.30 18.63
C GLN A 132 -5.88 0.29 20.04
N ALA A 133 -5.03 1.29 20.34
CA ALA A 133 -5.10 2.00 21.60
C ALA A 133 -6.35 2.88 21.71
N MET A 134 -6.74 3.58 20.64
CA MET A 134 -7.99 4.35 20.58
C MET A 134 -9.22 3.46 20.75
N GLU A 135 -9.23 2.29 20.12
CA GLU A 135 -10.32 1.32 20.26
C GLU A 135 -10.50 0.87 21.71
N ARG A 136 -9.40 0.60 22.44
CA ARG A 136 -9.44 0.28 23.88
C ARG A 136 -9.99 1.41 24.74
N LEU A 137 -9.99 2.65 24.25
CA LEU A 137 -10.56 3.82 24.90
C LEU A 137 -12.03 4.07 24.48
N GLY A 138 -12.64 3.14 23.73
CA GLY A 138 -14.02 3.25 23.27
C GLY A 138 -14.18 3.97 21.92
N HIS A 139 -13.07 4.18 21.19
CA HIS A 139 -13.07 4.86 19.89
C HIS A 139 -12.65 3.91 18.75
N PRO A 140 -13.55 3.06 18.24
CA PRO A 140 -13.20 2.07 17.24
C PRO A 140 -12.94 2.68 15.86
N SER A 141 -12.16 1.95 15.06
CA SER A 141 -12.06 2.16 13.61
C SER A 141 -13.13 1.38 12.86
N ARG A 142 -13.59 1.91 11.72
CA ARG A 142 -14.58 1.24 10.86
C ARG A 142 -14.07 1.06 9.42
N PHE A 143 -14.44 -0.05 8.78
CA PHE A 143 -14.22 -0.25 7.35
C PHE A 143 -15.45 0.14 6.55
N VAL A 144 -15.21 0.79 5.40
CA VAL A 144 -16.24 1.18 4.44
C VAL A 144 -16.11 0.28 3.20
N PRO A 145 -17.20 -0.30 2.69
CA PRO A 145 -17.16 -1.31 1.62
C PRO A 145 -16.86 -0.73 0.24
N ASP A 146 -16.93 0.59 0.08
CA ASP A 146 -16.64 1.29 -1.15
C ASP A 146 -15.13 1.29 -1.48
N VAL A 147 -14.83 1.26 -2.78
CA VAL A 147 -13.48 1.37 -3.31
C VAL A 147 -13.20 2.82 -3.63
N PHE A 148 -12.12 3.35 -3.07
CA PHE A 148 -11.80 4.77 -3.16
C PHE A 148 -10.52 5.06 -3.94
N ALA A 149 -9.67 4.06 -4.19
CA ALA A 149 -8.41 4.27 -4.89
C ALA A 149 -7.85 3.00 -5.54
N LEU A 150 -6.98 3.22 -6.52
CA LEU A 150 -6.00 2.23 -6.98
C LEU A 150 -4.72 2.39 -6.16
N HIS A 151 -4.07 1.28 -5.82
CA HIS A 151 -2.85 1.24 -5.01
C HIS A 151 -1.73 0.49 -5.73
N ASP A 152 -0.50 0.98 -5.61
CA ASP A 152 0.71 0.41 -6.22
C ASP A 152 0.77 0.43 -7.75
N PHE A 153 -0.17 1.11 -8.39
CA PHE A 153 -0.09 1.37 -9.83
C PHE A 153 0.90 2.49 -10.12
N GLU A 154 1.56 2.42 -11.28
CA GLU A 154 2.51 3.43 -11.77
C GLU A 154 3.69 3.75 -10.83
N GLN A 155 4.00 2.88 -9.87
CA GLN A 155 5.16 3.05 -8.98
C GLN A 155 6.49 2.84 -9.71
N PHE A 156 7.57 3.36 -9.12
CA PHE A 156 8.94 3.00 -9.52
C PHE A 156 9.17 1.49 -9.37
N TYR A 157 9.96 0.92 -10.27
CA TYR A 157 10.32 -0.49 -10.23
C TYR A 157 11.01 -0.87 -8.92
N CYS A 158 11.93 -0.04 -8.41
CA CYS A 158 12.59 -0.32 -7.13
C CYS A 158 11.58 -0.43 -5.96
N ASP A 159 10.51 0.36 -5.97
CA ASP A 159 9.46 0.29 -4.95
C ASP A 159 8.59 -0.97 -5.09
N LEU A 160 8.23 -1.35 -6.32
CA LEU A 160 7.51 -2.59 -6.60
C LEU A 160 8.33 -3.82 -6.21
N TYR A 161 9.62 -3.83 -6.56
CA TYR A 161 10.58 -4.86 -6.14
C TYR A 161 10.59 -4.98 -4.62
N ARG A 162 10.81 -3.87 -3.90
CA ARG A 162 10.84 -3.84 -2.43
C ARG A 162 9.54 -4.35 -1.82
N LYS A 163 8.38 -3.89 -2.31
CA LYS A 163 7.08 -4.30 -1.79
C LYS A 163 6.86 -5.80 -2.01
N ALA A 164 7.12 -6.30 -3.21
CA ALA A 164 7.04 -7.74 -3.52
C ALA A 164 7.99 -8.58 -2.65
N PHE A 165 9.23 -8.11 -2.46
CA PHE A 165 10.21 -8.73 -1.57
C PHE A 165 9.71 -8.84 -0.13
N VAL A 166 9.21 -7.75 0.43
CA VAL A 166 8.68 -7.73 1.80
C VAL A 166 7.45 -8.63 1.91
N HIS A 167 6.58 -8.64 0.89
CA HIS A 167 5.41 -9.52 0.83
C HIS A 167 5.79 -11.01 0.87
N ALA A 168 6.81 -11.43 0.12
CA ALA A 168 7.31 -12.81 0.16
C ALA A 168 7.69 -13.28 1.56
N ARG A 169 8.18 -12.37 2.39
CA ARG A 169 8.66 -12.66 3.74
C ARG A 169 7.56 -12.58 4.79
N LYS A 170 6.77 -11.51 4.74
CA LYS A 170 5.77 -11.17 5.75
C LYS A 170 4.45 -11.92 5.55
N HIS A 171 4.11 -12.18 4.29
CA HIS A 171 2.82 -12.71 3.88
C HIS A 171 3.01 -13.93 2.98
N ALA A 172 3.81 -14.90 3.43
CA ALA A 172 4.10 -16.11 2.66
C ALA A 172 2.85 -16.86 2.13
N TRP A 173 1.71 -16.72 2.81
CA TRP A 173 0.43 -17.29 2.38
C TRP A 173 -0.18 -16.60 1.13
N LEU A 174 0.19 -15.34 0.84
CA LEU A 174 -0.20 -14.61 -0.37
C LEU A 174 0.71 -14.90 -1.58
N VAL A 175 1.88 -15.50 -1.37
CA VAL A 175 2.89 -15.62 -2.42
C VAL A 175 2.39 -16.46 -3.59
N GLY A 176 1.62 -17.52 -3.35
CA GLY A 176 1.04 -18.33 -4.42
C GLY A 176 0.18 -17.51 -5.37
N SER A 177 -0.79 -16.75 -4.85
CA SER A 177 -1.67 -15.89 -5.66
C SER A 177 -0.91 -14.74 -6.33
N MET A 178 0.11 -14.19 -5.66
CA MET A 178 0.96 -13.15 -6.27
C MET A 178 1.77 -13.69 -7.45
N LEU A 179 2.32 -14.90 -7.36
CA LEU A 179 3.05 -15.55 -8.45
C LEU A 179 2.15 -15.83 -9.65
N GLU A 180 0.94 -16.37 -9.41
CA GLU A 180 -0.07 -16.60 -10.46
C GLU A 180 -0.41 -15.29 -11.17
N ARG A 181 -0.72 -14.25 -10.40
CA ARG A 181 -1.01 -12.92 -10.94
C ARG A 181 0.12 -12.38 -11.79
N CYS A 182 1.36 -12.45 -11.29
CA CYS A 182 2.50 -11.95 -12.06
C CYS A 182 2.69 -12.73 -13.35
N ARG A 183 2.56 -14.06 -13.33
CA ARG A 183 2.62 -14.89 -14.54
C ARG A 183 1.57 -14.46 -15.56
N ASP A 184 0.35 -14.22 -15.11
CA ASP A 184 -0.80 -13.94 -16.00
C ASP A 184 -0.72 -12.54 -16.64
N ASN A 185 0.05 -11.61 -16.06
CA ASN A 185 0.18 -10.23 -16.56
C ASN A 185 1.60 -9.90 -17.10
N LEU A 186 2.50 -10.89 -17.12
CA LEU A 186 3.91 -10.69 -17.44
C LEU A 186 4.16 -10.19 -18.87
N ALA A 187 3.28 -10.58 -19.80
CA ALA A 187 3.42 -10.22 -21.22
C ALA A 187 3.05 -8.76 -21.48
N ASP A 188 2.18 -8.18 -20.65
CA ASP A 188 1.57 -6.88 -20.91
C ASP A 188 2.18 -5.75 -20.07
N ASP A 189 2.81 -6.09 -18.94
CA ASP A 189 3.28 -5.09 -17.98
C ASP A 189 4.59 -5.51 -17.27
N PRO A 190 5.72 -4.81 -17.53
CA PRO A 190 7.02 -5.11 -16.94
C PRO A 190 7.07 -4.99 -15.41
N ASP A 191 6.09 -4.32 -14.77
CA ASP A 191 5.97 -4.28 -13.32
C ASP A 191 5.91 -5.69 -12.73
N PHE A 192 5.22 -6.61 -13.41
CA PHE A 192 5.09 -7.99 -12.94
C PHE A 192 6.40 -8.76 -13.03
N LEU A 193 7.30 -8.45 -13.99
CA LEU A 193 8.64 -9.03 -14.02
C LEU A 193 9.46 -8.61 -12.81
N VAL A 194 9.41 -7.32 -12.47
CA VAL A 194 10.11 -6.75 -11.32
C VAL A 194 9.55 -7.30 -10.00
N MET A 195 8.23 -7.42 -9.89
CA MET A 195 7.58 -8.04 -8.73
C MET A 195 7.95 -9.51 -8.58
N LEU A 196 8.04 -10.29 -9.67
CA LEU A 196 8.50 -11.69 -9.62
C LEU A 196 9.92 -11.79 -9.08
N LYS A 197 10.81 -10.91 -9.53
CA LYS A 197 12.19 -10.82 -9.03
C LYS A 197 12.22 -10.46 -7.55
N GLY A 198 11.41 -9.51 -7.11
CA GLY A 198 11.24 -9.17 -5.68
C GLY A 198 10.75 -10.35 -4.85
N LEU A 199 9.70 -11.04 -5.31
CA LEU A 199 9.17 -12.25 -4.67
C LEU A 199 10.25 -13.34 -4.52
N TRP A 200 10.99 -13.59 -5.59
CA TRP A 200 12.06 -14.58 -5.64
C TRP A 200 13.18 -14.28 -4.63
N ASP A 201 13.72 -13.06 -4.67
CA ASP A 201 14.80 -12.65 -3.77
C ASP A 201 14.33 -12.69 -2.31
N GLY A 202 13.07 -12.30 -2.06
CA GLY A 202 12.44 -12.41 -0.75
C GLY A 202 12.33 -13.86 -0.27
N LEU A 203 11.90 -14.79 -1.13
CA LEU A 203 11.79 -16.21 -0.75
C LEU A 203 13.15 -16.86 -0.45
N THR A 204 14.20 -16.42 -1.14
CA THR A 204 15.54 -17.03 -1.05
C THR A 204 16.42 -16.41 0.03
N MET A 205 16.16 -15.16 0.46
CA MET A 205 16.93 -14.52 1.52
C MET A 205 16.77 -15.21 2.89
N SER A 206 17.89 -15.42 3.59
CA SER A 206 17.91 -15.97 4.95
C SER A 206 17.61 -14.94 6.04
N ASP A 207 17.95 -13.68 5.77
CA ASP A 207 18.08 -12.66 6.80
C ASP A 207 16.74 -12.10 7.27
N GLU A 208 16.77 -11.38 8.40
CA GLU A 208 15.63 -10.59 8.86
C GLU A 208 15.33 -9.45 7.89
N VAL A 209 14.05 -9.11 7.77
CA VAL A 209 13.56 -8.19 6.75
C VAL A 209 13.14 -6.91 7.44
N SER A 210 13.80 -5.81 7.07
CA SER A 210 13.36 -4.47 7.42
C SER A 210 12.41 -3.93 6.35
N ILE A 211 11.52 -3.01 6.75
CA ILE A 211 10.63 -2.29 5.83
C ILE A 211 11.24 -0.96 5.34
N ASP A 212 12.42 -0.59 5.85
CA ASP A 212 13.09 0.67 5.53
C ASP A 212 13.52 0.70 4.06
N ARG A 213 12.97 1.66 3.29
CA ARG A 213 13.21 1.84 1.85
C ARG A 213 14.70 1.97 1.52
N ARG A 214 15.48 2.59 2.41
CA ARG A 214 16.91 2.87 2.19
C ARG A 214 17.76 1.59 2.06
N LEU A 215 17.29 0.49 2.65
CA LEU A 215 17.97 -0.81 2.60
C LEU A 215 17.74 -1.57 1.29
N PHE A 216 16.89 -1.03 0.40
CA PHE A 216 16.49 -1.65 -0.85
C PHE A 216 16.96 -0.91 -2.09
N ILE A 217 17.64 0.23 -1.96
CA ILE A 217 18.13 1.01 -3.11
C ILE A 217 19.08 0.14 -3.94
N ASP A 218 20.19 -0.29 -3.35
CA ASP A 218 21.18 -1.13 -4.05
C ASP A 218 20.58 -2.46 -4.53
N LYS A 219 19.66 -3.06 -3.76
CA LYS A 219 19.01 -4.33 -4.13
C LYS A 219 18.08 -4.16 -5.33
N GLY A 220 17.32 -3.05 -5.36
CA GLY A 220 16.44 -2.69 -6.46
C GLY A 220 17.25 -2.44 -7.72
N GLU A 221 18.27 -1.59 -7.65
CA GLU A 221 19.16 -1.30 -8.79
C GLU A 221 19.83 -2.55 -9.36
N MET A 222 20.35 -3.43 -8.50
CA MET A 222 20.91 -4.70 -8.92
C MET A 222 19.85 -5.59 -9.59
N ALA A 223 18.64 -5.66 -9.04
CA ALA A 223 17.55 -6.42 -9.64
C ALA A 223 17.15 -5.86 -11.02
N LEU A 224 17.11 -4.54 -11.22
CA LEU A 224 16.84 -3.94 -12.53
C LEU A 224 17.95 -4.25 -13.52
N SER A 225 19.22 -4.14 -13.10
CA SER A 225 20.36 -4.50 -13.94
C SER A 225 20.34 -5.97 -14.35
N GLU A 226 19.96 -6.90 -13.46
CA GLU A 226 19.82 -8.32 -13.78
C GLU A 226 18.67 -8.61 -14.76
N LEU A 227 17.63 -7.79 -14.72
CA LEU A 227 16.46 -7.90 -15.60
C LEU A 227 16.62 -7.17 -16.94
N GLY A 228 17.71 -6.42 -17.15
CA GLY A 228 17.88 -5.57 -18.34
C GLY A 228 16.95 -4.35 -18.36
N LEU A 229 16.46 -3.91 -17.20
CA LEU A 229 15.54 -2.79 -17.07
C LEU A 229 16.24 -1.54 -16.55
N THR A 230 15.75 -0.37 -16.96
CA THR A 230 16.07 0.92 -16.34
C THR A 230 14.89 1.36 -15.47
N GLU A 231 15.15 2.16 -14.44
CA GLU A 231 14.07 2.74 -13.63
C GLU A 231 13.13 3.59 -14.50
N LYS A 232 11.85 3.66 -14.10
CA LYS A 232 10.85 4.45 -14.81
C LYS A 232 11.14 5.94 -14.67
N GLU A 233 10.91 6.68 -15.75
CA GLU A 233 10.87 8.15 -15.71
C GLU A 233 9.69 8.65 -14.86
N PRO A 234 9.78 9.85 -14.27
CA PRO A 234 8.66 10.48 -13.56
C PRO A 234 7.36 10.47 -14.38
N LEU A 235 6.24 10.25 -13.70
CA LEU A 235 4.94 10.16 -14.36
C LEU A 235 4.50 11.53 -14.89
N ASN A 236 4.15 11.62 -16.17
CA ASN A 236 3.60 12.84 -16.74
C ASN A 236 2.17 13.05 -16.25
N THR A 237 2.00 13.96 -15.28
CA THR A 237 0.72 14.22 -14.61
C THR A 237 -0.38 14.64 -15.58
N GLU A 238 -0.10 15.55 -16.53
CA GLU A 238 -1.12 16.06 -17.44
C GLU A 238 -1.66 14.95 -18.36
N ILE A 239 -0.75 14.19 -18.98
CA ILE A 239 -1.12 13.07 -19.86
C ILE A 239 -1.86 12.00 -19.07
N PHE A 240 -1.39 11.68 -17.87
CA PHE A 240 -2.03 10.66 -17.03
C PHE A 240 -3.44 11.08 -16.63
N MET A 241 -3.63 12.31 -16.15
CA MET A 241 -4.94 12.84 -15.74
C MET A 241 -5.95 12.84 -16.89
N ARG A 242 -5.51 13.11 -18.13
CA ARG A 242 -6.38 13.06 -19.32
C ARG A 242 -6.92 11.65 -19.61
N ASN A 243 -6.15 10.62 -19.27
CA ASN A 243 -6.46 9.22 -19.57
C ASN A 243 -6.92 8.43 -18.33
N PHE A 244 -7.11 9.09 -17.18
CA PHE A 244 -7.29 8.42 -15.90
C PHE A 244 -8.48 7.48 -15.85
N GLU A 245 -9.63 7.87 -16.41
CA GLU A 245 -10.84 7.01 -16.40
C GLU A 245 -10.65 5.72 -17.23
N CYS A 246 -10.00 5.82 -18.39
CA CYS A 246 -9.65 4.66 -19.21
C CYS A 246 -8.67 3.76 -18.44
N PHE A 247 -7.67 4.36 -17.81
CA PHE A 247 -6.71 3.63 -16.98
C PHE A 247 -7.39 2.86 -15.83
N VAL A 248 -8.35 3.49 -15.14
CA VAL A 248 -9.12 2.83 -14.07
C VAL A 248 -9.93 1.65 -14.62
N ALA A 249 -10.60 1.83 -15.75
CA ALA A 249 -11.37 0.76 -16.39
C ALA A 249 -10.46 -0.42 -16.76
N ASP A 250 -9.34 -0.16 -17.43
CA ASP A 250 -8.38 -1.19 -17.84
C ASP A 250 -7.76 -1.92 -16.63
N ALA A 251 -7.42 -1.17 -15.58
CA ALA A 251 -6.85 -1.73 -14.36
C ALA A 251 -7.81 -2.67 -13.63
N THR A 252 -9.12 -2.46 -13.75
CA THR A 252 -10.15 -3.17 -12.96
C THR A 252 -11.02 -4.13 -13.76
N GLN A 253 -10.94 -4.13 -15.09
CA GLN A 253 -11.85 -4.87 -15.99
C GLN A 253 -11.99 -6.37 -15.68
N ASN A 254 -10.91 -7.00 -15.18
CA ASN A 254 -10.86 -8.44 -14.91
C ASN A 254 -11.10 -8.80 -13.44
N TYR A 255 -11.52 -7.83 -12.61
CA TYR A 255 -11.62 -8.00 -11.16
C TYR A 255 -13.02 -7.68 -10.65
N GLU A 256 -13.75 -8.73 -10.31
CA GLU A 256 -15.03 -8.59 -9.61
C GLU A 256 -14.79 -8.02 -8.22
N LEU A 257 -15.53 -6.96 -7.87
CA LEU A 257 -15.53 -6.38 -6.53
C LEU A 257 -16.28 -7.33 -5.59
N PRO A 258 -15.61 -8.03 -4.65
CA PRO A 258 -16.33 -8.90 -3.75
C PRO A 258 -17.21 -8.05 -2.81
N PRO A 259 -18.43 -8.52 -2.50
CA PRO A 259 -19.28 -7.87 -1.53
C PRO A 259 -18.55 -7.84 -0.18
N MET A 260 -18.67 -6.72 0.52
CA MET A 260 -18.09 -6.55 1.85
C MET A 260 -19.15 -5.98 2.76
N ALA A 261 -19.34 -6.60 3.92
CA ALA A 261 -20.18 -6.03 4.96
C ALA A 261 -19.49 -4.80 5.57
N ILE A 262 -20.28 -3.83 6.04
CA ILE A 262 -19.77 -2.80 6.95
C ILE A 262 -19.56 -3.47 8.31
N TYR A 263 -18.38 -3.33 8.89
CA TYR A 263 -18.12 -3.80 10.25
C TYR A 263 -17.09 -2.90 10.93
N ASP A 264 -17.22 -2.78 12.25
CA ASP A 264 -16.16 -2.25 13.10
C ASP A 264 -14.99 -3.22 13.04
N LYS A 265 -13.77 -2.68 12.87
CA LYS A 265 -12.57 -3.50 12.72
C LYS A 265 -12.52 -4.46 13.91
N PRO A 266 -12.52 -5.79 13.69
CA PRO A 266 -12.59 -6.73 14.79
C PRO A 266 -11.39 -6.54 15.71
N GLN A 267 -11.62 -6.69 17.01
CA GLN A 267 -10.56 -6.98 17.97
C GLN A 267 -9.93 -8.32 17.61
N GLU A 268 -9.05 -8.36 16.60
CA GLU A 268 -8.25 -9.56 16.41
C GLU A 268 -7.31 -9.65 17.61
N PRO A 269 -7.42 -10.70 18.45
CA PRO A 269 -6.34 -10.98 19.37
C PRO A 269 -5.11 -11.24 18.50
N VAL A 270 -4.12 -10.35 18.55
CA VAL A 270 -2.83 -10.54 17.90
C VAL A 270 -2.34 -11.92 18.33
N PRO A 271 -2.22 -12.93 17.44
CA PRO A 271 -1.75 -14.23 17.84
C PRO A 271 -0.30 -14.06 18.28
N SER A 272 -0.05 -14.01 19.59
CA SER A 272 1.24 -13.74 20.22
C SER A 272 2.26 -14.89 20.07
N GLY A 273 2.05 -15.81 19.11
CA GLY A 273 2.74 -17.11 19.12
C GLY A 273 3.13 -17.72 17.77
N LEU A 274 3.00 -17.02 16.63
CA LEU A 274 3.37 -17.61 15.32
C LEU A 274 4.77 -17.18 14.82
N ARG A 275 5.75 -17.08 15.72
CA ARG A 275 7.18 -16.97 15.32
C ARG A 275 7.81 -18.30 14.90
N GLY A 276 7.09 -19.42 14.98
CA GLY A 276 7.57 -20.71 14.48
C GLY A 276 6.53 -21.39 13.60
N SER A 277 6.78 -21.47 12.28
CA SER A 277 6.50 -22.68 11.46
C SER A 277 6.17 -22.42 9.99
N VAL A 278 6.10 -21.18 9.48
CA VAL A 278 5.84 -20.98 8.04
C VAL A 278 7.13 -21.15 7.22
N VAL A 279 8.21 -20.46 7.60
CA VAL A 279 9.53 -20.61 6.95
C VAL A 279 10.07 -22.04 7.06
N HIS A 280 9.80 -22.73 8.17
CA HIS A 280 10.20 -24.14 8.35
C HIS A 280 9.33 -25.12 7.55
N ARG A 281 8.05 -24.81 7.29
CA ARG A 281 7.17 -25.63 6.43
C ARG A 281 7.48 -25.47 4.93
N VAL A 282 7.90 -24.28 4.51
CA VAL A 282 8.34 -24.00 3.13
C VAL A 282 9.69 -24.67 2.85
N ARG A 283 10.65 -24.63 3.79
CA ARG A 283 11.93 -25.35 3.66
C ARG A 283 11.81 -26.89 3.75
N LYS A 284 10.78 -27.45 4.39
CA LYS A 284 10.60 -28.91 4.51
C LYS A 284 9.99 -29.61 3.29
N ARG A 285 9.52 -28.87 2.27
CA ARG A 285 9.06 -29.45 1.00
C ARG A 285 10.12 -29.22 -0.08
N GLY A 286 11.00 -30.21 -0.29
CA GLY A 286 12.00 -30.24 -1.37
C GLY A 286 11.45 -30.04 -2.80
N LEU A 287 10.13 -30.00 -2.96
CA LEU A 287 9.45 -29.57 -4.19
C LEU A 287 9.76 -28.12 -4.57
N LEU A 288 9.85 -27.20 -3.61
CA LEU A 288 10.14 -25.79 -3.92
C LEU A 288 11.56 -25.59 -4.43
N GLY A 289 12.55 -26.40 -4.02
CA GLY A 289 13.92 -26.26 -4.54
C GLY A 289 14.02 -26.52 -6.05
N GLY A 290 13.27 -27.50 -6.56
CA GLY A 290 13.18 -27.77 -7.99
C GLY A 290 12.39 -26.71 -8.76
N SER A 291 11.28 -26.21 -8.19
CA SER A 291 10.54 -25.07 -8.73
C SER A 291 11.39 -23.81 -8.76
N VAL A 292 12.21 -23.62 -7.73
CA VAL A 292 13.05 -22.44 -7.55
C VAL A 292 14.11 -22.43 -8.66
N ALA A 293 14.91 -23.48 -8.80
CA ALA A 293 15.92 -23.56 -9.88
C ALA A 293 15.31 -23.40 -11.29
N SER A 294 14.15 -24.02 -11.54
CA SER A 294 13.44 -23.92 -12.82
C SER A 294 12.91 -22.50 -13.07
N PHE A 295 12.45 -21.82 -12.01
CA PHE A 295 11.96 -20.45 -12.07
C PHE A 295 13.09 -19.44 -12.26
N GLY A 296 14.24 -19.64 -11.59
CA GLY A 296 15.45 -18.86 -11.86
C GLY A 296 15.89 -19.01 -13.31
N ALA A 297 15.88 -20.23 -13.86
CA ALA A 297 16.16 -20.47 -15.28
C ALA A 297 15.14 -19.80 -16.21
N LEU A 298 13.85 -19.78 -15.83
CA LEU A 298 12.79 -19.08 -16.56
C LEU A 298 13.02 -17.57 -16.56
N LEU A 299 13.28 -16.95 -15.40
CA LEU A 299 13.60 -15.53 -15.30
C LEU A 299 14.81 -15.17 -16.16
N CYS A 300 15.89 -15.95 -16.09
CA CYS A 300 17.08 -15.74 -16.93
C CYS A 300 16.81 -15.91 -18.44
N LYS A 301 15.85 -16.77 -18.82
CA LYS A 301 15.45 -16.95 -20.22
C LYS A 301 14.58 -15.78 -20.70
N MET A 302 13.68 -15.29 -19.85
CA MET A 302 12.76 -14.21 -20.17
C MET A 302 13.44 -12.84 -20.26
N GLY A 303 14.38 -12.53 -19.36
CA GLY A 303 15.18 -11.31 -19.46
C GLY A 303 15.87 -11.19 -20.82
N ARG A 304 16.51 -12.27 -21.30
CA ARG A 304 17.16 -12.31 -22.62
C ARG A 304 16.23 -12.13 -23.81
N ALA A 305 14.93 -12.40 -23.65
CA ALA A 305 13.94 -12.27 -24.73
C ALA A 305 13.36 -10.85 -24.82
N LEU A 306 13.50 -10.03 -23.78
CA LEU A 306 13.11 -8.62 -23.80
C LEU A 306 14.20 -7.72 -24.43
N ASP A 307 15.45 -8.18 -24.43
CA ASP A 307 16.59 -7.51 -25.07
C ASP A 307 16.67 -7.70 -26.59
N SER A 308 15.83 -8.58 -27.17
CA SER A 308 15.84 -8.97 -28.59
C SER A 308 14.64 -8.45 -29.36
#